data_AF-A0AAW6P390-F1
#
_entry.id   AF-A0AAW6P390-F1
#
_cell.length_a   1.000
_cell.length_b   1.000
_cell.length_c   1.000
_cell.angle_alpha   90.00
_cell.angle_beta   90.00
_cell.angle_gamma   90.00
#
_symmetry.space_group_name_H-M   'P 1'
#
loop_
_entity.id
_entity.type
_entity.pdbx_description
1 polymer ?
#
loop_
_entity_poly.entity_id
_entity_poly.type
_entity_poly.pdbx_seq_one_letter_code
_entity_poly.pdbx_strand_id
1 'polypeptide(L)'
;MRVDLDTAGEDLQALPRFQQAAVHARRLFALALGSGLLAALLFLLAILIGLFAARSPWLPLLCNNAAALLLLAAAAQSAWRVDAWRARALGQEPSLRWFGGRETADEPLAPEALSAYDRFLDSIGRGIRSLLRRIGPGALWLAGLCVAALLMIRAGWSLALPGADLGQAAYIGAGLLLLGAFGLLVLERHFAASGEAQWPEAAALAPLLRLVIAVQLLSLPGLLFASADNLWPVRLLVLLGLLPAAVAVELLARAVFSAFLPQREREEPRLVARSLVAGQLRWPPRPLQFLQDELQQRFGIDLRQVWAFAFMRRAFLPVVALVALVGWLLSGIHEVPLDGRGVYERFGKPEAVLQPGLHVGLPWPFGRVIAVENGVIHELATSGDSAVADPPGPADGPAPDSANRLWDASHRSEKSQVIASAAEGKQSFQVVNMDVRFVYRIGLDDAAALAATYNSADVPALIRSTASRVLVHDFASRTLDGVLGGEREALAQDIGKAVQADLDELHSGVEILATVVEAIHPPAGAANAYHGVQAAQITAQALIARERGKAAEQGNEARL
;
A
#
# COMPACT_ATOMS: atom_id res chain seq x y z
N MET A 1 12.12 -12.65 45.93
CA MET A 1 11.17 -13.21 46.92
C MET A 1 10.23 -12.10 47.37
N ARG A 2 8.91 -12.36 47.35
CA ARG A 2 7.90 -11.38 47.76
C ARG A 2 7.80 -11.33 49.28
N VAL A 3 7.54 -10.15 49.83
CA VAL A 3 7.30 -9.99 51.27
C VAL A 3 5.80 -10.04 51.55
N ASP A 4 5.42 -10.80 52.56
CA ASP A 4 4.07 -10.83 53.14
C ASP A 4 4.15 -10.25 54.55
N LEU A 5 3.41 -9.17 54.81
CA LEU A 5 3.45 -8.45 56.09
C LEU A 5 2.87 -9.27 57.26
N ASP A 6 2.08 -10.31 56.98
CA ASP A 6 1.53 -11.20 58.02
C ASP A 6 2.56 -12.25 58.50
N THR A 7 3.60 -12.54 57.71
CA THR A 7 4.64 -13.54 58.02
C THR A 7 6.04 -12.94 58.21
N ALA A 8 6.27 -11.72 57.72
CA ALA A 8 7.54 -11.00 57.84
C ALA A 8 7.66 -10.32 59.21
N GLY A 9 7.74 -11.12 60.27
CA GLY A 9 8.26 -10.67 61.55
C GLY A 9 9.74 -10.33 61.42
N GLU A 10 10.07 -9.05 61.58
CA GLU A 10 11.30 -8.52 62.20
C GLU A 10 12.44 -7.89 61.39
N ASP A 11 12.50 -7.86 60.04
CA ASP A 11 13.56 -7.02 59.42
C ASP A 11 13.28 -6.43 58.02
N LEU A 12 12.15 -5.74 57.86
CA LEU A 12 11.87 -4.93 56.66
C LEU A 12 12.92 -3.83 56.47
N GLN A 13 13.56 -3.38 57.56
CA GLN A 13 14.58 -2.33 57.52
C GLN A 13 15.92 -2.84 57.01
N ALA A 14 16.27 -4.13 57.15
CA ALA A 14 17.48 -4.70 56.55
C ALA A 14 17.43 -4.80 55.01
N LEU A 15 16.25 -4.69 54.40
CA LEU A 15 16.11 -4.79 52.95
C LEU A 15 16.38 -3.44 52.26
N PRO A 16 17.42 -3.31 51.42
CA PRO A 16 17.79 -2.03 50.81
C PRO A 16 16.69 -1.46 49.89
N ARG A 17 15.90 -2.33 49.23
CA ARG A 17 14.72 -1.95 48.43
C ARG A 17 13.59 -1.30 49.22
N PHE A 18 13.49 -1.56 50.54
CA PHE A 18 12.50 -0.92 51.40
C PHE A 18 13.03 0.42 51.93
N GLN A 19 14.30 0.49 52.36
CA GLN A 19 14.92 1.73 52.85
C GLN A 19 14.87 2.88 51.83
N GLN A 20 15.11 2.56 50.55
CA GLN A 20 15.15 3.56 49.46
C GLN A 20 13.81 3.76 48.75
N ALA A 21 12.75 3.05 49.17
CA ALA A 21 11.45 3.03 48.49
C ALA A 21 10.83 4.43 48.32
N ALA A 22 10.90 5.29 49.34
CA ALA A 22 10.35 6.66 49.23
C ALA A 22 11.11 7.52 48.20
N VAL A 23 12.43 7.35 48.07
CA VAL A 23 13.24 8.07 47.08
C VAL A 23 12.94 7.56 45.68
N HIS A 24 12.87 6.23 45.50
CA HIS A 24 12.50 5.61 44.24
C HIS A 24 11.09 6.01 43.80
N ALA A 25 10.11 6.02 44.72
CA ALA A 25 8.77 6.50 44.45
C ALA A 25 8.76 7.95 43.95
N ARG A 26 9.53 8.87 44.56
CA ARG A 26 9.61 10.26 44.06
C ARG A 26 10.19 10.34 42.64
N ARG A 27 11.25 9.59 42.36
CA ARG A 27 11.89 9.54 41.02
C ARG A 27 10.95 8.95 39.97
N LEU A 28 10.24 7.87 40.29
CA LEU A 28 9.27 7.24 39.40
C LEU A 28 8.06 8.12 39.14
N PHE A 29 7.60 8.86 40.16
CA PHE A 29 6.55 9.85 40.00
C PHE A 29 6.98 10.96 39.03
N ALA A 30 8.18 11.52 39.22
CA ALA A 30 8.73 12.54 38.32
C ALA A 30 8.90 12.02 36.89
N LEU A 31 9.39 10.78 36.72
CA LEU A 31 9.53 10.15 35.41
C LEU A 31 8.18 9.96 34.73
N ALA A 32 7.18 9.43 35.45
CA ALA A 32 5.85 9.19 34.92
C ALA A 32 5.15 10.51 34.55
N LEU A 33 5.25 11.54 35.40
CA LEU A 33 4.68 12.86 35.11
C LEU A 33 5.40 13.53 33.93
N GLY A 34 6.73 13.52 33.91
CA GLY A 34 7.53 14.14 32.85
C GLY A 34 7.29 13.49 31.49
N SER A 35 7.31 12.15 31.42
CA SER A 35 7.02 11.41 30.19
C SER A 35 5.55 11.54 29.77
N GLY A 36 4.61 11.55 30.71
CA GLY A 36 3.19 11.75 30.43
C GLY A 36 2.86 13.15 29.90
N LEU A 37 3.45 14.20 30.48
CA LEU A 37 3.30 15.59 30.01
C LEU A 37 3.91 15.77 28.62
N LEU A 38 5.10 15.21 28.38
CA LEU A 38 5.73 15.27 27.07
C LEU A 38 4.92 14.50 26.02
N ALA A 39 4.38 13.34 26.36
CA ALA A 39 3.46 12.59 25.49
C ALA A 39 2.22 13.41 25.14
N ALA A 40 1.59 14.05 26.14
CA ALA A 40 0.42 14.91 25.93
C ALA A 40 0.75 16.12 25.04
N LEU A 41 1.90 16.76 25.24
CA LEU A 41 2.36 17.88 24.41
C LEU A 41 2.57 17.45 22.94
N LEU A 42 3.25 16.33 22.72
CA LEU A 42 3.47 15.80 21.37
C LEU A 42 2.16 15.41 20.69
N PHE A 43 1.23 14.80 21.43
CA PHE A 43 -0.08 14.43 20.88
C PHE A 43 -0.95 15.65 20.60
N LEU A 44 -0.91 16.69 21.45
CA LEU A 44 -1.58 17.96 21.19
C LEU A 44 -1.04 18.61 19.90
N LEU A 45 0.28 18.61 19.72
CA LEU A 45 0.90 19.08 18.48
C LEU A 45 0.48 18.23 17.28
N ALA A 46 0.36 16.92 17.45
CA ALA A 46 -0.11 16.00 16.40
C ALA A 46 -1.56 16.32 16.00
N ILE A 47 -2.47 16.55 16.96
CA ILE A 47 -3.85 16.96 16.70
C ILE A 47 -3.86 18.30 15.95
N LEU A 48 -3.09 19.28 16.40
CA LEU A 48 -3.04 20.60 15.77
C LEU A 48 -2.58 20.47 14.30
N ILE A 49 -1.51 19.74 14.04
CA ILE A 49 -1.02 19.48 12.68
C ILE A 49 -2.06 18.70 11.88
N GLY A 50 -2.73 17.71 12.47
CA GLY A 50 -3.77 16.91 11.81
C GLY A 50 -4.97 17.74 11.36
N LEU A 51 -5.34 18.80 12.11
CA LEU A 51 -6.44 19.70 11.76
C LEU A 51 -6.12 20.57 10.54
N PHE A 52 -4.88 21.02 10.38
CA PHE A 52 -4.49 21.92 9.28
C PHE A 52 -3.83 21.20 8.10
N ALA A 53 -3.20 20.05 8.34
CA ALA A 53 -2.38 19.31 7.38
C ALA A 53 -2.53 17.79 7.60
N ALA A 54 -3.72 17.26 7.34
CA ALA A 54 -4.05 15.83 7.54
C ALA A 54 -3.16 14.83 6.76
N ARG A 55 -2.46 15.29 5.70
CA ARG A 55 -1.51 14.49 4.91
C ARG A 55 -0.04 14.71 5.29
N SER A 56 0.22 15.30 6.46
CA SER A 56 1.57 15.61 6.92
C SER A 56 2.30 14.39 7.51
N PRO A 57 3.57 14.12 7.13
CA PRO A 57 4.36 13.04 7.73
C PRO A 57 4.76 13.31 9.19
N TRP A 58 4.56 14.54 9.68
CA TRP A 58 4.74 14.88 11.10
C TRP A 58 3.73 14.16 12.01
N LEU A 59 2.55 13.79 11.47
CA LEU A 59 1.49 13.14 12.23
C LEU A 59 1.90 11.75 12.77
N PRO A 60 2.32 10.78 11.93
CA PRO A 60 2.78 9.47 12.44
C PRO A 60 4.00 9.60 13.37
N LEU A 61 4.93 10.52 13.08
CA LEU A 61 6.09 10.77 13.93
C LEU A 61 5.69 11.17 15.36
N LEU A 62 4.84 12.19 15.50
CA LEU A 62 4.43 12.72 16.79
C LEU A 62 3.56 11.72 17.55
N CYS A 63 2.63 11.06 16.87
CA CYS A 63 1.79 10.02 17.47
C CYS A 63 2.60 8.84 18.01
N ASN A 64 3.59 8.34 17.24
CA ASN A 64 4.41 7.20 17.66
C ASN A 64 5.32 7.55 18.85
N ASN A 65 5.92 8.75 18.86
CA ASN A 65 6.73 9.22 19.97
C ASN A 65 5.87 9.51 21.22
N ALA A 66 4.69 10.12 21.06
CA ALA A 66 3.74 10.33 22.14
C ALA A 66 3.30 9.00 22.76
N ALA A 67 2.94 8.01 21.94
CA ALA A 67 2.55 6.69 22.41
C ALA A 67 3.68 5.98 23.17
N ALA A 68 4.91 6.01 22.66
CA ALA A 68 6.06 5.40 23.34
C ALA A 68 6.34 6.04 24.71
N LEU A 69 6.27 7.37 24.80
CA LEU A 69 6.41 8.11 26.06
C LEU A 69 5.25 7.83 27.03
N LEU A 70 4.03 7.68 26.53
CA LEU A 70 2.87 7.34 27.35
C LEU A 70 2.98 5.93 27.94
N LEU A 71 3.54 4.97 27.19
CA LEU A 71 3.81 3.62 27.69
C LEU A 71 4.90 3.62 28.77
N LEU A 72 5.93 4.45 28.62
CA LEU A 72 6.92 4.68 29.67
C LEU A 72 6.27 5.29 30.92
N ALA A 73 5.37 6.27 30.75
CA ALA A 73 4.62 6.86 31.85
C ALA A 73 3.76 5.83 32.59
N ALA A 74 3.05 4.98 31.83
CA ALA A 74 2.22 3.92 32.38
C ALA A 74 3.04 2.89 33.19
N ALA A 75 4.22 2.53 32.69
CA ALA A 75 5.09 1.61 33.40
C ALA A 75 5.75 2.22 34.63
N ALA A 76 6.19 3.48 34.56
CA ALA A 76 6.70 4.22 35.70
C ALA A 76 5.62 4.41 36.77
N GLN A 77 4.36 4.66 36.39
CA GLN A 77 3.22 4.69 37.30
C GLN A 77 2.96 3.32 37.95
N SER A 78 3.04 2.22 37.18
CA SER A 78 2.89 0.86 37.71
C SER A 78 4.00 0.54 38.73
N ALA A 79 5.24 0.90 38.44
CA ALA A 79 6.38 0.75 39.35
C ALA A 79 6.25 1.64 40.60
N TRP A 80 5.82 2.89 40.43
CA TRP A 80 5.58 3.82 41.54
C TRP A 80 4.65 3.23 42.60
N ARG A 81 3.61 2.48 42.19
CA ARG A 81 2.68 1.86 43.14
C ARG A 81 3.35 0.81 44.03
N VAL A 82 4.31 0.07 43.49
CA VAL A 82 5.04 -0.95 44.24
C VAL A 82 5.93 -0.28 45.28
N ASP A 83 6.70 0.74 44.89
CA ASP A 83 7.55 1.48 45.80
C ASP A 83 6.75 2.32 46.82
N ALA A 84 5.61 2.88 46.42
CA ALA A 84 4.70 3.56 47.35
C ALA A 84 4.11 2.60 48.39
N TRP A 85 3.83 1.35 48.02
CA TRP A 85 3.41 0.31 48.96
C TRP A 85 4.55 -0.04 49.93
N ARG A 86 5.79 -0.23 49.43
CA ARG A 86 6.97 -0.50 50.28
C ARG A 86 7.27 0.63 51.25
N ALA A 87 7.14 1.88 50.82
CA ALA A 87 7.32 3.05 51.68
C ALA A 87 6.27 3.08 52.80
N ARG A 88 4.98 2.82 52.48
CA ARG A 88 3.91 2.73 53.49
C ARG A 88 4.12 1.59 54.47
N ALA A 89 4.65 0.45 54.01
CA ALA A 89 4.97 -0.69 54.89
C ALA A 89 6.04 -0.33 55.95
N LEU A 90 6.92 0.64 55.68
CA LEU A 90 7.88 1.20 56.65
C LEU A 90 7.32 2.38 57.46
N GLY A 91 6.03 2.71 57.35
CA GLY A 91 5.44 3.89 57.97
C GLY A 91 5.87 5.22 57.33
N GLN A 92 6.52 5.18 56.17
CA GLN A 92 6.87 6.37 55.40
C GLN A 92 5.70 6.74 54.48
N GLU A 93 5.09 7.90 54.70
CA GLU A 93 4.06 8.44 53.81
C GLU A 93 4.73 8.97 52.52
N PRO A 94 4.46 8.38 51.33
CA PRO A 94 4.95 8.95 50.09
C PRO A 94 4.30 10.33 49.89
N SER A 95 5.13 11.37 49.83
CA SER A 95 4.72 12.78 49.80
C SER A 95 3.88 13.20 48.59
N LEU A 96 3.76 12.35 47.56
CA LEU A 96 3.07 12.63 46.31
C LEU A 96 2.09 11.50 46.01
N ARG A 97 0.80 11.84 45.87
CA ARG A 97 -0.28 10.92 45.50
C ARG A 97 -0.85 11.35 44.14
N TRP A 98 -1.05 10.42 43.21
CA TRP A 98 -1.60 10.71 41.87
C TRP A 98 -2.99 11.34 41.90
N PHE A 99 -3.77 11.05 42.95
CA PHE A 99 -5.05 11.71 43.23
C PHE A 99 -5.14 12.00 44.72
N GLY A 100 -5.58 13.22 45.04
CA GLY A 100 -5.86 13.73 46.39
C GLY A 100 -7.09 13.09 47.04
N GLY A 101 -7.26 11.78 46.89
CA GLY A 101 -8.16 11.02 47.74
C GLY A 101 -7.54 10.95 49.13
N ARG A 102 -7.95 11.87 50.01
CA ARG A 102 -8.22 11.44 51.38
C ARG A 102 -9.15 10.24 51.21
N GLU A 103 -8.77 9.07 51.71
CA GLU A 103 -9.77 8.08 52.10
C GLU A 103 -10.61 8.81 53.14
N THR A 104 -11.59 9.59 52.66
CA THR A 104 -12.75 9.89 53.46
C THR A 104 -13.31 8.50 53.69
N ALA A 105 -13.20 8.04 54.92
CA ALA A 105 -14.03 6.95 55.39
C ALA A 105 -15.43 7.29 54.86
N ASP A 106 -15.94 6.47 53.93
CA ASP A 106 -17.34 6.50 53.52
C ASP A 106 -18.10 6.23 54.82
N GLU A 107 -18.38 7.29 55.58
CA GLU A 107 -19.31 7.26 56.68
C GLU A 107 -20.65 7.00 56.00
N PRO A 108 -21.26 5.81 56.15
CA PRO A 108 -22.47 5.49 55.42
C PRO A 108 -23.55 6.50 55.83
N LEU A 109 -23.98 7.33 54.88
CA LEU A 109 -25.12 8.21 55.05
C LEU A 109 -26.31 7.37 55.51
N ALA A 110 -26.94 7.78 56.61
CA ALA A 110 -28.02 7.03 57.25
C ALA A 110 -29.13 6.72 56.22
N PRO A 111 -29.57 5.44 56.10
CA PRO A 111 -30.45 4.98 55.03
C PRO A 111 -31.84 5.62 55.01
N GLU A 112 -32.21 6.36 56.05
CA GLU A 112 -33.51 7.03 56.20
C GLU A 112 -33.60 8.37 55.45
N ALA A 113 -32.49 8.90 54.92
CA ALA A 113 -32.44 10.21 54.25
C ALA A 113 -32.41 10.16 52.71
N LEU A 114 -32.45 8.97 52.08
CA LEU A 114 -32.19 8.78 50.64
C LEU A 114 -33.45 8.48 49.84
N SER A 115 -33.68 9.21 48.74
CA SER A 115 -34.77 8.97 47.80
C SER A 115 -34.67 7.59 47.14
N ALA A 116 -35.75 7.07 46.56
CA ALA A 116 -35.72 5.82 45.79
C ALA A 116 -34.71 5.88 44.61
N TYR A 117 -34.56 7.06 44.00
CA TYR A 117 -33.55 7.33 42.97
C TYR A 117 -32.12 7.27 43.54
N ASP A 118 -31.89 7.86 44.72
CA ASP A 118 -30.58 7.85 45.37
C ASP A 118 -30.17 6.44 45.80
N ARG A 119 -31.13 5.62 46.26
CA ARG A 119 -30.89 4.21 46.58
C ARG A 119 -30.55 3.37 45.36
N PHE A 120 -31.17 3.64 44.21
CA PHE A 120 -30.84 2.97 42.94
C PHE A 120 -29.43 3.36 42.45
N LEU A 121 -29.11 4.66 42.46
CA LEU A 121 -27.78 5.15 42.14
C LEU A 121 -26.71 4.60 43.10
N ASP A 122 -27.02 4.50 44.39
CA ASP A 122 -26.09 3.94 45.38
C ASP A 122 -25.91 2.43 45.23
N SER A 123 -26.95 1.68 44.84
CA SER A 123 -26.83 0.25 44.49
C SER A 123 -25.94 0.04 43.27
N ILE A 124 -26.13 0.84 42.22
CA ILE A 124 -25.25 0.84 41.04
C ILE A 124 -23.83 1.25 41.45
N GLY A 125 -23.69 2.30 42.26
CA GLY A 125 -22.42 2.80 42.76
C GLY A 125 -21.69 1.79 43.65
N ARG A 126 -22.39 1.00 44.48
CA ARG A 126 -21.83 -0.10 45.26
C ARG A 126 -21.39 -1.25 44.35
N GLY A 127 -22.18 -1.60 43.34
CA GLY A 127 -21.82 -2.59 42.32
C GLY A 127 -20.53 -2.20 41.59
N ILE A 128 -20.48 -0.97 41.06
CA ILE A 128 -19.31 -0.38 40.40
C ILE A 128 -18.11 -0.29 41.35
N ARG A 129 -18.28 0.21 42.58
CA ARG A 129 -17.19 0.24 43.59
C ARG A 129 -16.67 -1.16 43.90
N SER A 130 -17.54 -2.17 44.02
CA SER A 130 -17.11 -3.55 44.27
C SER A 130 -16.31 -4.13 43.09
N LEU A 131 -16.74 -3.83 41.86
CA LEU A 131 -16.05 -4.25 40.63
C LEU A 131 -14.68 -3.55 40.48
N LEU A 132 -14.63 -2.24 40.73
CA LEU A 132 -13.39 -1.44 40.73
C LEU A 132 -12.41 -1.89 41.80
N ARG A 133 -12.89 -2.26 43.00
CA ARG A 133 -12.05 -2.84 44.07
C ARG A 133 -11.49 -4.21 43.67
N ARG A 134 -12.25 -5.05 42.95
CA ARG A 134 -11.77 -6.36 42.46
C ARG A 134 -10.70 -6.25 41.37
N ILE A 135 -10.89 -5.37 40.38
CA ILE A 135 -9.93 -5.15 39.29
C ILE A 135 -8.64 -4.48 39.83
N GLY A 136 -8.81 -3.64 40.86
CA GLY A 136 -7.75 -2.87 41.47
C GLY A 136 -7.37 -1.65 40.62
N PRO A 137 -7.05 -0.50 41.24
CA PRO A 137 -6.81 0.73 40.50
C PRO A 137 -5.58 0.64 39.58
N GLY A 138 -4.69 -0.35 39.74
CA GLY A 138 -3.44 -0.44 38.99
C GLY A 138 -3.63 -0.97 37.59
N ALA A 139 -4.46 -2.02 37.47
CA ALA A 139 -4.81 -2.61 36.20
C ALA A 139 -5.59 -1.63 35.33
N LEU A 140 -6.53 -0.87 35.92
CA LEU A 140 -7.34 0.12 35.21
C LEU A 140 -6.50 1.26 34.64
N TRP A 141 -5.59 1.83 35.43
CA TRP A 141 -4.69 2.89 34.97
C TRP A 141 -3.77 2.41 33.85
N LEU A 142 -3.16 1.24 34.02
CA LEU A 142 -2.30 0.65 33.00
C LEU A 142 -3.09 0.39 31.70
N ALA A 143 -4.26 -0.23 31.80
CA ALA A 143 -5.13 -0.49 30.65
C ALA A 143 -5.55 0.80 29.95
N GLY A 144 -5.99 1.82 30.69
CA GLY A 144 -6.40 3.11 30.15
C GLY A 144 -5.29 3.81 29.38
N LEU A 145 -4.07 3.86 29.94
CA LEU A 145 -2.92 4.46 29.27
C LEU A 145 -2.46 3.65 28.04
N CYS A 146 -2.55 2.31 28.08
CA CYS A 146 -2.26 1.47 26.91
C CYS A 146 -3.28 1.67 25.80
N VAL A 147 -4.57 1.75 26.13
CA VAL A 147 -5.64 2.07 25.16
C VAL A 147 -5.42 3.46 24.55
N ALA A 148 -5.09 4.46 25.38
CA ALA A 148 -4.76 5.79 24.89
C ALA A 148 -3.56 5.77 23.94
N ALA A 149 -2.50 5.02 24.26
CA ALA A 149 -1.35 4.85 23.37
C ALA A 149 -1.74 4.21 22.02
N LEU A 150 -2.60 3.19 22.02
CA LEU A 150 -3.12 2.57 20.79
C LEU A 150 -3.96 3.55 19.96
N LEU A 151 -4.78 4.38 20.61
CA LEU A 151 -5.57 5.42 19.94
C LEU A 151 -4.66 6.50 19.32
N MET A 152 -3.58 6.91 20.01
CA MET A 152 -2.58 7.84 19.46
C MET A 152 -1.95 7.27 18.19
N ILE A 153 -1.52 6.00 18.20
CA ILE A 153 -0.94 5.33 17.02
C ILE A 153 -1.98 5.24 15.89
N ARG A 154 -3.22 4.85 16.21
CA ARG A 154 -4.31 4.76 15.23
C ARG A 154 -4.64 6.10 14.58
N ALA A 155 -4.48 7.21 15.31
CA ALA A 155 -4.68 8.56 14.78
C ALA A 155 -3.60 8.96 13.76
N GLY A 156 -2.36 8.49 13.93
CA GLY A 156 -1.25 8.76 13.00
C GLY A 156 -1.09 7.73 11.88
N TRP A 157 -1.87 6.66 11.87
CA TRP A 157 -1.69 5.54 10.95
C TRP A 157 -2.37 5.77 9.59
N SER A 158 -1.56 6.02 8.55
CA SER A 158 -2.03 6.06 7.16
C SER A 158 -0.91 5.70 6.17
N LEU A 159 -1.06 4.58 5.46
CA LEU A 159 -0.11 4.17 4.41
C LEU A 159 -0.32 4.93 3.08
N ALA A 160 -1.36 5.75 3.00
CA ALA A 160 -1.69 6.57 1.83
C ALA A 160 -1.04 7.97 1.86
N LEU A 161 -0.14 8.23 2.81
CA LEU A 161 0.58 9.50 2.91
C LEU A 161 1.56 9.66 1.73
N PRO A 162 1.54 10.79 1.01
CA PRO A 162 2.48 11.06 -0.08
C PRO A 162 3.89 11.35 0.46
N GLY A 163 4.89 11.26 -0.41
CA GLY A 163 6.22 11.82 -0.14
C GLY A 163 6.12 13.32 0.08
N ALA A 164 6.86 13.85 1.04
CA ALA A 164 6.84 15.27 1.37
C ALA A 164 8.25 15.75 1.72
N ASP A 165 8.59 16.95 1.23
CA ASP A 165 9.80 17.65 1.64
C ASP A 165 9.54 18.37 2.97
N LEU A 166 10.35 18.06 3.98
CA LEU A 166 10.23 18.61 5.32
C LEU A 166 11.14 19.82 5.57
N GLY A 167 12.04 20.12 4.62
CA GLY A 167 12.94 21.26 4.68
C GLY A 167 13.73 21.37 6.00
N GLN A 168 13.93 22.60 6.48
CA GLN A 168 14.72 22.85 7.69
C GLN A 168 14.09 22.30 8.99
N ALA A 169 12.75 22.14 9.01
CA ALA A 169 12.06 21.61 10.17
C ALA A 169 12.46 20.17 10.49
N ALA A 170 12.82 19.36 9.48
CA ALA A 170 13.32 18.01 9.69
C ALA A 170 14.60 17.97 10.54
N TYR A 171 15.55 18.88 10.28
CA TYR A 171 16.80 18.93 11.04
C TYR A 171 16.56 19.34 12.50
N ILE A 172 15.64 20.28 12.75
CA ILE A 172 15.26 20.69 14.11
C ILE A 172 14.59 19.51 14.83
N GLY A 173 13.64 18.83 14.17
CA GLY A 173 12.99 17.64 14.70
C GLY A 173 13.98 16.53 15.03
N ALA A 174 14.91 16.23 14.11
CA ALA A 174 15.96 15.25 14.30
C ALA A 174 16.89 15.60 15.47
N GLY A 175 17.27 16.88 15.60
CA GLY A 175 18.07 17.37 16.73
C GLY A 175 17.37 17.21 18.08
N LEU A 176 16.07 17.53 18.15
CA LEU A 176 15.26 17.35 19.36
C LEU A 176 15.13 15.87 19.74
N LEU A 177 14.90 14.98 18.76
CA LEU A 177 14.83 13.54 18.99
C LEU A 177 16.18 12.97 19.46
N LEU A 178 17.30 13.42 18.90
CA LEU A 178 18.64 13.01 19.33
C LEU A 178 18.95 13.46 20.77
N LEU A 179 18.62 14.71 21.11
CA LEU A 179 18.80 15.23 22.47
C LEU A 179 17.93 14.47 23.48
N GLY A 180 16.67 14.20 23.11
CA GLY A 180 15.77 13.35 23.90
C GLY A 180 16.32 11.93 24.09
N ALA A 181 16.82 11.32 23.01
CA ALA A 181 17.37 9.97 23.03
C ALA A 181 18.62 9.90 23.91
N PHE A 182 19.48 10.91 23.88
CA PHE A 182 20.65 11.02 24.76
C PHE A 182 20.25 11.14 26.22
N GLY A 183 19.28 12.00 26.56
CA GLY A 183 18.78 12.14 27.93
C GLY A 183 18.18 10.83 28.47
N LEU A 184 17.41 10.13 27.64
CA LEU A 184 16.85 8.82 27.97
C LEU A 184 17.90 7.72 28.06
N LEU A 185 18.98 7.78 27.27
CA LEU A 185 20.11 6.86 27.34
C LEU A 185 20.85 6.98 28.68
N VAL A 186 21.06 8.20 29.17
CA VAL A 186 21.65 8.43 30.50
C VAL A 186 20.79 7.80 31.60
N LEU A 187 19.47 7.98 31.51
CA LEU A 187 18.52 7.38 32.45
C LEU A 187 18.48 5.85 32.34
N GLU A 188 18.50 5.31 31.13
CA GLU A 188 18.55 3.87 30.87
C GLU A 188 19.81 3.26 31.47
N ARG A 189 20.96 3.91 31.27
CA ARG A 189 22.24 3.45 31.82
C ARG A 189 22.24 3.47 33.33
N HIS A 190 21.62 4.47 33.95
CA HIS A 190 21.43 4.55 35.39
C HIS A 190 20.56 3.40 35.93
N PHE A 191 19.44 3.11 35.25
CA PHE A 191 18.55 2.01 35.63
C PHE A 191 19.19 0.64 35.43
N ALA A 192 19.94 0.45 34.34
CA ALA A 192 20.65 -0.79 34.06
C ALA A 192 21.83 -1.05 35.03
N ALA A 193 22.42 0.01 35.60
CA ALA A 193 23.48 -0.09 36.60
C ALA A 193 22.96 -0.32 38.03
N SER A 194 21.67 -0.12 38.28
CA SER A 194 21.06 -0.32 39.59
C SER A 194 20.92 -1.82 39.88
N GLY A 195 21.43 -2.29 41.02
CA GLY A 195 21.37 -3.71 41.39
C GLY A 195 19.95 -4.18 41.69
N GLU A 196 19.60 -5.42 41.29
CA GLU A 196 18.25 -5.99 41.44
C GLU A 196 17.79 -6.07 42.91
N ALA A 197 18.74 -6.21 43.86
CA ALA A 197 18.45 -6.19 45.29
C ALA A 197 18.06 -4.80 45.83
N GLN A 198 18.54 -3.73 45.19
CA GLN A 198 18.31 -2.34 45.61
C GLN A 198 17.11 -1.73 44.89
N TRP A 199 16.97 -1.96 43.58
CA TRP A 199 15.88 -1.42 42.78
C TRP A 199 15.39 -2.41 41.71
N PRO A 200 14.51 -3.36 42.07
CA PRO A 200 14.06 -4.39 41.14
C PRO A 200 13.24 -3.82 39.96
N GLU A 201 12.51 -2.72 40.16
CA GLU A 201 11.71 -2.07 39.13
C GLU A 201 12.56 -1.40 38.05
N ALA A 202 13.77 -0.92 38.37
CA ALA A 202 14.67 -0.30 37.40
C ALA A 202 15.02 -1.25 36.24
N ALA A 203 15.22 -2.54 36.55
CA ALA A 203 15.51 -3.56 35.55
C ALA A 203 14.33 -3.80 34.59
N ALA A 204 13.10 -3.61 35.05
CA ALA A 204 11.90 -3.74 34.24
C ALA A 204 11.57 -2.48 33.42
N LEU A 205 12.01 -1.30 33.88
CA LEU A 205 11.82 -0.02 33.18
C LEU A 205 12.89 0.25 32.11
N ALA A 206 14.12 -0.25 32.28
CA ALA A 206 15.20 -0.06 31.31
C ALA A 206 14.82 -0.49 29.87
N PRO A 207 14.16 -1.65 29.63
CA PRO A 207 13.70 -2.01 28.28
C PRO A 207 12.68 -1.03 27.69
N LEU A 208 11.83 -0.42 28.52
CA LEU A 208 10.85 0.57 28.06
C LEU A 208 11.50 1.92 27.76
N LEU A 209 12.58 2.29 28.45
CA LEU A 209 13.43 3.42 28.03
C LEU A 209 14.06 3.14 26.66
N ARG A 210 14.57 1.92 26.44
CA ARG A 210 15.10 1.51 25.12
C ARG A 210 14.04 1.53 24.03
N LEU A 211 12.77 1.22 24.34
CA LEU A 211 11.67 1.39 23.41
C LEU A 211 11.55 2.83 22.92
N VAL A 212 11.53 3.80 23.84
CA VAL A 212 11.42 5.22 23.48
C VAL A 212 12.65 5.66 22.67
N ILE A 213 13.85 5.28 23.10
CA ILE A 213 15.10 5.57 22.38
C ILE A 213 15.05 4.96 20.97
N ALA A 214 14.61 3.71 20.82
CA ALA A 214 14.51 3.04 19.53
C ALA A 214 13.52 3.73 18.60
N VAL A 215 12.34 4.14 19.10
CA VAL A 215 11.38 4.92 18.30
C VAL A 215 11.99 6.26 17.88
N GLN A 216 12.71 6.96 18.76
CA GLN A 216 13.35 8.23 18.40
C GLN A 216 14.45 8.06 17.35
N LEU A 217 15.35 7.08 17.52
CA LEU A 217 16.47 6.84 16.60
C LEU A 217 16.00 6.29 15.24
N LEU A 218 15.05 5.36 15.22
CA LEU A 218 14.49 4.81 13.98
C LEU A 218 13.60 5.80 13.22
N SER A 219 13.17 6.88 13.88
CA SER A 219 12.48 7.99 13.22
C SER A 219 13.44 8.88 12.41
N LEU A 220 14.74 8.90 12.72
CA LEU A 220 15.71 9.83 12.11
C LEU A 220 15.84 9.63 10.59
N PRO A 221 15.99 8.41 10.05
CA PRO A 221 16.05 8.23 8.59
C PRO A 221 14.76 8.70 7.90
N GLY A 222 13.62 8.54 8.57
CA GLY A 222 12.31 9.01 8.09
C GLY A 222 12.24 10.54 7.96
N LEU A 223 12.98 11.28 8.79
CA LEU A 223 13.08 12.74 8.74
C LEU A 223 14.16 13.23 7.77
N LEU A 224 15.35 12.62 7.81
CA LEU A 224 16.53 13.10 7.10
C LEU A 224 16.50 12.79 5.59
N PHE A 225 15.79 11.75 5.19
CA PHE A 225 15.68 11.34 3.78
C PHE A 225 14.28 11.58 3.19
N ALA A 226 13.44 12.35 3.89
CA ALA A 226 12.12 12.71 3.39
C ALA A 226 12.22 13.56 2.11
N SER A 227 11.64 13.08 1.02
CA SER A 227 11.53 13.81 -0.25
C SER A 227 10.19 13.53 -0.92
N ALA A 228 9.82 14.37 -1.89
CA ALA A 228 8.58 14.20 -2.66
C ALA A 228 8.59 12.90 -3.49
N ASP A 229 9.77 12.52 -4.02
CA ASP A 229 9.93 11.37 -4.92
C ASP A 229 10.05 10.02 -4.19
N ASN A 230 10.36 10.02 -2.89
CA ASN A 230 10.62 8.81 -2.12
C ASN A 230 9.51 8.53 -1.11
N LEU A 231 8.81 7.41 -1.27
CA LEU A 231 7.74 6.99 -0.35
C LEU A 231 8.24 6.24 0.89
N TRP A 232 9.44 5.66 0.83
CA TRP A 232 9.96 4.82 1.91
C TRP A 232 10.16 5.55 3.27
N PRO A 233 10.59 6.84 3.35
CA PRO A 233 10.79 7.52 4.64
C PRO A 233 9.48 7.72 5.38
N VAL A 234 8.42 8.12 4.65
CA VAL A 234 7.07 8.30 5.20
C VAL A 234 6.49 6.95 5.64
N ARG A 235 6.67 5.89 4.83
CA ARG A 235 6.25 4.53 5.20
C ARG A 235 6.99 4.01 6.43
N LEU A 236 8.28 4.30 6.58
CA LEU A 236 9.06 3.97 7.77
C LEU A 236 8.46 4.64 9.01
N LEU A 237 8.14 5.94 8.95
CA LEU A 237 7.54 6.68 10.06
C LEU A 237 6.19 6.09 10.50
N VAL A 238 5.35 5.65 9.56
CA VAL A 238 4.07 5.00 9.85
C VAL A 238 4.28 3.62 10.47
N LEU A 239 5.08 2.76 9.81
CA LEU A 239 5.33 1.38 10.23
C LEU A 239 6.04 1.29 11.58
N LEU A 240 6.83 2.30 11.94
CA LEU A 240 7.49 2.38 13.24
C LEU A 240 6.49 2.35 14.41
N GLY A 241 5.23 2.73 14.19
CA GLY A 241 4.14 2.64 15.17
C GLY A 241 3.79 1.21 15.59
N LEU A 242 4.16 0.19 14.80
CA LEU A 242 3.96 -1.22 15.15
C LEU A 242 4.74 -1.61 16.41
N LEU A 243 5.91 -1.00 16.63
CA LEU A 243 6.78 -1.29 17.77
C LEU A 243 6.13 -0.89 19.12
N PRO A 244 5.73 0.38 19.35
CA PRO A 244 4.98 0.76 20.55
C PRO A 244 3.59 0.12 20.60
N ALA A 245 2.93 -0.16 19.46
CA ALA A 245 1.64 -0.86 19.45
C ALA A 245 1.76 -2.28 20.02
N ALA A 246 2.79 -3.04 19.63
CA ALA A 246 3.03 -4.39 20.14
C ALA A 246 3.26 -4.37 21.66
N VAL A 247 4.01 -3.39 22.18
CA VAL A 247 4.20 -3.21 23.63
C VAL A 247 2.89 -2.84 24.32
N ALA A 248 2.11 -1.92 23.74
CA ALA A 248 0.82 -1.51 24.29
C ALA A 248 -0.18 -2.67 24.39
N VAL A 249 -0.27 -3.51 23.34
CA VAL A 249 -1.12 -4.71 23.34
C VAL A 249 -0.65 -5.70 24.40
N GLU A 250 0.66 -5.93 24.53
CA GLU A 250 1.22 -6.82 25.56
C GLU A 250 0.88 -6.32 26.98
N LEU A 251 1.10 -5.04 27.25
CA LEU A 251 0.82 -4.43 28.55
C LEU A 251 -0.68 -4.38 28.86
N LEU A 252 -1.53 -4.17 27.85
CA LEU A 252 -2.98 -4.24 27.98
C LEU A 252 -3.44 -5.66 28.35
N ALA A 253 -2.92 -6.69 27.67
CA ALA A 253 -3.20 -8.08 28.01
C ALA A 253 -2.77 -8.40 29.45
N ARG A 254 -1.58 -7.94 29.88
CA ARG A 254 -1.11 -8.09 31.26
C ARG A 254 -2.00 -7.35 32.27
N ALA A 255 -2.47 -6.16 31.95
CA ALA A 255 -3.40 -5.41 32.78
C ALA A 255 -4.71 -6.19 32.97
N VAL A 256 -5.26 -6.73 31.88
CA VAL A 256 -6.47 -7.58 31.90
C VAL A 256 -6.23 -8.84 32.74
N PHE A 257 -5.13 -9.57 32.53
CA PHE A 257 -4.82 -10.76 33.32
C PHE A 257 -4.60 -10.45 34.81
N SER A 258 -4.01 -9.29 35.14
CA SER A 258 -3.81 -8.86 36.52
C SER A 258 -5.12 -8.62 37.27
N ALA A 259 -6.22 -8.34 36.57
CA ALA A 259 -7.54 -8.18 37.17
C ALA A 259 -8.14 -9.51 37.68
N PHE A 260 -7.64 -10.65 37.19
CA PHE A 260 -8.08 -11.98 37.61
C PHE A 260 -7.22 -12.59 38.73
N LEU A 261 -6.13 -11.92 39.11
CA LEU A 261 -5.26 -12.37 40.20
C LEU A 261 -5.75 -11.81 41.54
N PRO A 262 -5.83 -12.63 42.61
CA PRO A 262 -6.24 -12.14 43.93
C PRO A 262 -5.24 -11.10 44.46
N GLN A 263 -5.73 -9.92 44.82
CA GLN A 263 -4.94 -8.85 45.42
C GLN A 263 -5.04 -8.94 46.94
N ARG A 264 -3.92 -9.22 47.61
CA ARG A 264 -3.81 -9.18 49.08
C ARG A 264 -3.11 -7.88 49.46
N GLU A 265 -3.79 -7.01 50.22
CA GLU A 265 -3.25 -5.69 50.60
C GLU A 265 -1.97 -5.78 51.45
N ARG A 266 -1.77 -6.90 52.13
CA ARG A 266 -0.61 -7.20 52.98
C ARG A 266 0.55 -7.89 52.27
N GLU A 267 0.39 -8.29 51.01
CA GLU A 267 1.48 -8.86 50.21
C GLU A 267 2.07 -7.84 49.23
N GLU A 268 3.38 -7.95 48.99
CA GLU A 268 4.08 -7.10 48.03
C GLU A 268 3.46 -7.21 46.61
N PRO A 269 2.96 -6.10 46.03
CA PRO A 269 2.27 -6.13 44.75
C PRO A 269 3.21 -6.53 43.60
N ARG A 270 2.68 -7.24 42.59
CA ARG A 270 3.45 -7.55 41.37
C ARG A 270 3.59 -6.29 40.53
N LEU A 271 4.78 -6.04 39.99
CA LEU A 271 4.92 -5.14 38.85
C LEU A 271 4.20 -5.76 37.64
N VAL A 272 3.11 -5.11 37.20
CA VAL A 272 2.31 -5.59 36.05
C VAL A 272 2.92 -5.11 34.73
N ALA A 273 3.52 -3.91 34.72
CA ALA A 273 4.06 -3.28 33.52
C ALA A 273 5.47 -3.76 33.12
N ARG A 274 5.66 -5.07 33.00
CA ARG A 274 6.91 -5.67 32.46
C ARG A 274 6.67 -6.11 31.02
N SER A 275 7.36 -5.52 30.06
CA SER A 275 7.21 -5.88 28.63
C SER A 275 8.30 -6.84 28.16
N LEU A 276 7.87 -7.92 27.51
CA LEU A 276 8.70 -8.87 26.78
C LEU A 276 9.16 -8.28 25.46
N VAL A 277 8.25 -7.64 24.72
CA VAL A 277 8.56 -7.02 23.42
C VAL A 277 9.66 -5.98 23.59
N ALA A 278 9.54 -5.11 24.61
CA ALA A 278 10.60 -4.16 24.93
C ALA A 278 11.88 -4.86 25.46
N GLY A 279 11.74 -5.97 26.20
CA GLY A 279 12.85 -6.79 26.68
C GLY A 279 13.73 -7.38 25.57
N GLN A 280 13.22 -7.45 24.34
CA GLN A 280 13.94 -7.91 23.15
C GLN A 280 14.84 -6.84 22.52
N LEU A 281 14.64 -5.55 22.87
CA LEU A 281 15.48 -4.42 22.45
C LEU A 281 16.81 -4.39 23.21
N ARG A 282 17.51 -5.54 23.27
CA ARG A 282 18.85 -5.69 23.82
C ARG A 282 19.74 -6.33 22.77
N TRP A 283 20.97 -5.84 22.66
CA TRP A 283 21.97 -6.46 21.82
C TRP A 283 22.87 -7.38 22.67
N PRO A 284 23.01 -8.68 22.35
CA PRO A 284 22.33 -9.43 21.29
C PRO A 284 20.88 -9.83 21.67
N PRO A 285 19.94 -9.95 20.69
CA PRO A 285 18.56 -10.34 20.95
C PRO A 285 18.48 -11.77 21.49
N ARG A 286 17.65 -11.98 22.51
CA ARG A 286 17.59 -13.25 23.27
C ARG A 286 16.12 -13.69 23.47
N PRO A 287 15.38 -14.02 22.39
CA PRO A 287 13.94 -14.36 22.45
C PRO A 287 13.65 -15.60 23.30
N LEU A 288 14.53 -16.59 23.23
CA LEU A 288 14.34 -17.84 23.97
C LEU A 288 14.65 -17.71 25.46
N GLN A 289 15.29 -16.63 25.92
CA GLN A 289 15.59 -16.48 27.35
C GLN A 289 14.33 -16.30 28.17
N PHE A 290 13.32 -15.60 27.66
CA PHE A 290 12.05 -15.49 28.37
C PHE A 290 11.41 -16.87 28.57
N LEU A 291 11.32 -17.67 27.50
CA LEU A 291 10.79 -19.03 27.57
C LEU A 291 11.61 -19.92 28.51
N GLN A 292 12.94 -19.80 28.47
CA GLN A 292 13.84 -20.54 29.36
C GLN A 292 13.65 -20.15 30.83
N ASP A 293 13.62 -18.85 31.13
CA ASP A 293 13.47 -18.33 32.49
C ASP A 293 12.08 -18.66 33.05
N GLU A 294 11.01 -18.58 32.23
CA GLU A 294 9.65 -18.92 32.64
C GLU A 294 9.46 -20.43 32.83
N LEU A 295 10.04 -21.26 31.95
CA LEU A 295 10.03 -22.73 32.07
C LEU A 295 10.82 -23.20 33.28
N GLN A 296 11.96 -22.56 33.56
CA GLN A 296 12.74 -22.85 34.75
C GLN A 296 12.02 -22.39 36.03
N GLN A 297 11.42 -21.20 36.04
CA GLN A 297 10.72 -20.67 37.21
C GLN A 297 9.40 -21.39 37.52
N ARG A 298 8.65 -21.86 36.50
CA ARG A 298 7.34 -22.51 36.70
C ARG A 298 7.38 -24.03 36.67
N PHE A 299 8.27 -24.63 35.90
CA PHE A 299 8.31 -26.07 35.66
C PHE A 299 9.65 -26.73 36.05
N GLY A 300 10.67 -25.96 36.42
CA GLY A 300 11.99 -26.48 36.81
C GLY A 300 12.80 -27.10 35.66
N ILE A 301 12.38 -26.92 34.40
CA ILE A 301 13.03 -27.53 33.23
C ILE A 301 14.15 -26.62 32.73
N ASP A 302 15.41 -27.06 32.86
CA ASP A 302 16.58 -26.35 32.34
C ASP A 302 16.85 -26.71 30.86
N LEU A 303 16.21 -25.97 29.95
CA LEU A 303 16.38 -26.14 28.51
C LEU A 303 17.80 -25.79 28.01
N ARG A 304 18.66 -25.17 28.83
CA ARG A 304 20.03 -24.81 28.44
C ARG A 304 20.90 -26.04 28.18
N GLN A 305 20.52 -27.19 28.74
CA GLN A 305 21.24 -28.46 28.63
C GLN A 305 20.83 -29.28 27.39
N VAL A 306 19.78 -28.86 26.66
CA VAL A 306 19.26 -29.60 25.51
C VAL A 306 20.01 -29.20 24.23
N TRP A 307 20.96 -30.04 23.81
CA TRP A 307 21.80 -29.85 22.62
C TRP A 307 21.01 -29.56 21.32
N ALA A 308 19.77 -30.08 21.20
CA ALA A 308 18.93 -29.91 20.01
C ALA A 308 18.65 -28.45 19.65
N PHE A 309 18.42 -27.56 20.62
CA PHE A 309 18.17 -26.14 20.34
C PHE A 309 19.43 -25.40 19.87
N ALA A 310 20.60 -25.78 20.39
CA ALA A 310 21.87 -25.23 19.93
C ALA A 310 22.21 -25.68 18.50
N PHE A 311 21.91 -26.95 18.18
CA PHE A 311 22.03 -27.50 16.83
C PHE A 311 21.08 -26.79 15.85
N MET A 312 19.79 -26.66 16.18
CA MET A 312 18.83 -25.95 15.33
C MET A 312 19.26 -24.51 15.04
N ARG A 313 19.74 -23.77 16.05
CA ARG A 313 20.25 -22.40 15.86
C ARG A 313 21.45 -22.35 14.90
N ARG A 314 22.35 -23.34 14.98
CA ARG A 314 23.55 -23.42 14.12
C ARG A 314 23.22 -23.87 12.70
N ALA A 315 22.26 -24.78 12.54
CA ALA A 315 21.86 -25.35 11.25
C ALA A 315 20.85 -24.46 10.50
N PHE A 316 20.10 -23.60 11.18
CA PHE A 316 19.07 -22.75 10.56
C PHE A 316 19.63 -21.85 9.44
N LEU A 317 20.69 -21.08 9.74
CA LEU A 317 21.29 -20.17 8.75
C LEU A 317 21.82 -20.88 7.49
N PRO A 318 22.61 -21.97 7.57
CA PRO A 318 23.10 -22.64 6.36
C PRO A 318 21.97 -23.32 5.57
N VAL A 319 20.95 -23.87 6.23
CA VAL A 319 19.79 -24.46 5.55
C VAL A 319 19.00 -23.39 4.80
N VAL A 320 18.71 -22.26 5.46
CA VAL A 320 18.02 -21.12 4.81
C VAL A 320 18.85 -20.58 3.65
N ALA A 321 20.18 -20.46 3.81
CA ALA A 321 21.07 -20.02 2.74
C ALA A 321 21.07 -21.00 1.55
N LEU A 322 21.07 -22.31 1.81
CA LEU A 322 20.99 -23.33 0.77
C LEU A 322 19.65 -23.28 0.03
N VAL A 323 18.53 -23.17 0.74
CA VAL A 323 17.20 -23.04 0.14
C VAL A 323 17.12 -21.76 -0.70
N ALA A 324 17.64 -20.64 -0.20
CA ALA A 324 17.70 -19.39 -0.95
C ALA A 324 18.57 -19.52 -2.21
N LEU A 325 19.71 -20.19 -2.12
CA LEU A 325 20.60 -20.47 -3.26
C LEU A 325 19.92 -21.32 -4.33
N VAL A 326 19.23 -22.39 -3.92
CA VAL A 326 18.48 -23.27 -4.85
C VAL A 326 17.33 -22.50 -5.49
N GLY A 327 16.55 -21.74 -4.72
CA GLY A 327 15.49 -20.89 -5.26
C GLY A 327 16.03 -19.84 -6.23
N TRP A 328 17.19 -19.27 -5.93
CA TRP A 328 17.87 -18.34 -6.83
C TRP A 328 18.30 -19.02 -8.13
N LEU A 329 18.90 -20.22 -8.09
CA LEU A 329 19.28 -20.97 -9.30
C LEU A 329 18.06 -21.37 -10.14
N LEU A 330 16.96 -21.78 -9.51
CA LEU A 330 15.71 -22.12 -10.21
C LEU A 330 15.10 -20.93 -10.96
N SER A 331 15.41 -19.69 -10.57
CA SER A 331 14.94 -18.50 -11.30
C SER A 331 15.53 -18.36 -12.71
N GLY A 332 16.58 -19.12 -13.04
CA GLY A 332 17.16 -19.17 -14.39
C GLY A 332 16.47 -20.17 -15.33
N ILE A 333 15.49 -20.95 -14.84
CA ILE A 333 14.73 -21.88 -15.69
C ILE A 333 13.53 -21.13 -16.27
N HIS A 334 13.43 -21.11 -17.60
CA HIS A 334 12.39 -20.39 -18.33
C HIS A 334 11.66 -21.33 -19.30
N GLU A 335 10.33 -21.29 -19.26
CA GLU A 335 9.47 -22.00 -20.19
C GLU A 335 8.92 -21.01 -21.22
N VAL A 336 9.10 -21.33 -22.50
CA VAL A 336 8.55 -20.56 -23.63
C VAL A 336 7.40 -21.36 -24.25
N PRO A 337 6.20 -20.79 -24.38
CA PRO A 337 5.03 -21.50 -24.88
C PRO A 337 5.12 -21.76 -26.39
N LEU A 338 4.28 -22.68 -26.90
CA LEU A 338 4.29 -23.12 -28.31
C LEU A 338 3.92 -22.04 -29.32
N ASP A 339 3.12 -21.06 -28.90
CA ASP A 339 2.68 -19.89 -29.66
C ASP A 339 3.58 -18.66 -29.47
N GLY A 340 4.71 -18.83 -28.76
CA GLY A 340 5.62 -17.76 -28.40
C GLY A 340 7.09 -18.05 -28.69
N ARG A 341 7.89 -17.01 -28.55
CA ARG A 341 9.36 -17.03 -28.55
C ARG A 341 9.86 -16.15 -27.41
N GLY A 342 11.01 -16.47 -26.86
CA GLY A 342 11.58 -15.75 -25.73
C GLY A 342 12.81 -14.94 -26.14
N VAL A 343 12.76 -13.61 -26.09
CA VAL A 343 13.97 -12.78 -26.23
C VAL A 343 14.77 -12.87 -24.94
N TYR A 344 15.94 -13.51 -24.99
CA TYR A 344 16.80 -13.70 -23.83
C TYR A 344 17.80 -12.54 -23.68
N GLU A 345 17.72 -11.89 -22.52
CA GLU A 345 18.60 -10.82 -22.09
C GLU A 345 19.65 -11.34 -21.11
N ARG A 346 20.91 -10.98 -21.35
CA ARG A 346 22.00 -11.13 -20.37
C ARG A 346 22.51 -9.78 -19.95
N PHE A 347 22.43 -9.50 -18.65
CA PHE A 347 22.79 -8.19 -18.09
C PHE A 347 22.12 -7.02 -18.83
N GLY A 348 20.88 -7.22 -19.27
CA GLY A 348 20.09 -6.23 -20.01
C GLY A 348 20.43 -6.07 -21.49
N LYS A 349 21.30 -6.92 -22.07
CA LYS A 349 21.56 -6.96 -23.51
C LYS A 349 20.87 -8.17 -24.15
N PRO A 350 20.12 -8.01 -25.26
CA PRO A 350 19.57 -9.15 -25.98
C PRO A 350 20.71 -9.98 -26.60
N GLU A 351 20.74 -11.28 -26.31
CA GLU A 351 21.74 -12.21 -26.87
C GLU A 351 21.13 -13.15 -27.90
N ALA A 352 19.94 -13.71 -27.62
CA ALA A 352 19.34 -14.74 -28.45
C ALA A 352 17.81 -14.72 -28.37
N VAL A 353 17.17 -15.25 -29.41
CA VAL A 353 15.73 -15.55 -29.42
C VAL A 353 15.57 -17.06 -29.20
N LEU A 354 14.89 -17.40 -28.11
CA LEU A 354 14.60 -18.76 -27.68
C LEU A 354 13.31 -19.23 -28.35
N GLN A 355 13.38 -20.40 -28.98
CA GLN A 355 12.22 -21.07 -29.57
C GLN A 355 11.33 -21.70 -28.48
N PRO A 356 10.11 -22.16 -28.79
CA PRO A 356 9.27 -22.86 -27.83
C PRO A 356 9.97 -24.02 -27.12
N GLY A 357 9.80 -24.11 -25.79
CA GLY A 357 10.40 -25.16 -24.97
C GLY A 357 10.98 -24.67 -23.64
N LEU A 358 11.67 -25.58 -22.96
CA LEU A 358 12.33 -25.31 -21.68
C LEU A 358 13.78 -24.90 -21.89
N HIS A 359 14.15 -23.74 -21.37
CA HIS A 359 15.48 -23.16 -21.50
C HIS A 359 16.08 -22.87 -20.13
N VAL A 360 17.41 -22.93 -20.05
CA VAL A 360 18.18 -22.61 -18.86
C VAL A 360 19.07 -21.42 -19.15
N GLY A 361 18.86 -20.34 -18.42
CA GLY A 361 19.63 -19.10 -18.46
C GLY A 361 20.29 -18.78 -17.13
N LEU A 362 20.86 -17.58 -17.05
CA LEU A 362 21.38 -17.04 -15.81
C LEU A 362 20.22 -16.69 -14.87
N PRO A 363 20.37 -16.92 -13.55
CA PRO A 363 19.35 -16.54 -12.58
C PRO A 363 19.17 -15.02 -12.53
N TRP A 364 17.99 -14.58 -12.13
CA TRP A 364 17.70 -13.16 -11.94
C TRP A 364 18.67 -12.55 -10.91
N PRO A 365 19.23 -11.35 -11.11
CA PRO A 365 18.93 -10.36 -12.16
C PRO A 365 19.86 -10.42 -13.38
N PHE A 366 20.68 -11.47 -13.54
CA PHE A 366 21.69 -11.53 -14.58
C PHE A 366 21.15 -12.03 -15.92
N GLY A 367 20.06 -12.81 -15.89
CA GLY A 367 19.32 -13.26 -17.06
C GLY A 367 17.83 -12.92 -16.96
N ARG A 368 17.20 -12.64 -18.09
CA ARG A 368 15.75 -12.47 -18.21
C ARG A 368 15.28 -12.96 -19.57
N VAL A 369 14.10 -13.56 -19.64
CA VAL A 369 13.43 -13.87 -20.91
C VAL A 369 12.19 -12.99 -21.04
N ILE A 370 12.09 -12.27 -22.15
CA ILE A 370 10.90 -11.49 -22.54
C ILE A 370 10.12 -12.34 -23.52
N ALA A 371 8.87 -12.69 -23.16
CA ALA A 371 8.00 -13.43 -24.07
C ALA A 371 7.50 -12.52 -25.19
N VAL A 372 7.59 -13.01 -26.42
CA VAL A 372 7.14 -12.38 -27.65
C VAL A 372 6.28 -13.39 -28.39
N GLU A 373 5.19 -12.94 -28.99
CA GLU A 373 4.31 -13.83 -29.75
C GLU A 373 4.99 -14.33 -31.04
N ASN A 374 4.63 -15.54 -31.46
CA ASN A 374 5.14 -16.15 -32.68
C ASN A 374 4.00 -16.62 -33.57
N GLY A 375 3.70 -15.86 -34.62
CA GLY A 375 2.67 -16.22 -35.61
C GLY A 375 1.23 -15.97 -35.18
N VAL A 376 1.00 -15.31 -34.04
CA VAL A 376 -0.34 -14.85 -33.63
C VAL A 376 -0.79 -13.72 -34.55
N ILE A 377 -2.01 -13.84 -35.08
CA ILE A 377 -2.61 -12.86 -35.99
C ILE A 377 -3.53 -11.95 -35.18
N HIS A 378 -3.33 -10.65 -35.33
CA HIS A 378 -4.11 -9.60 -34.71
C HIS A 378 -4.88 -8.80 -35.75
N GLU A 379 -6.04 -8.31 -35.33
CA GLU A 379 -6.86 -7.39 -36.11
C GLU A 379 -6.91 -6.04 -35.39
N LEU A 380 -6.62 -4.97 -36.11
CA LEU A 380 -6.57 -3.62 -35.57
C LEU A 380 -7.37 -2.66 -36.44
N ALA A 381 -8.36 -2.00 -35.84
CA ALA A 381 -9.05 -0.89 -36.47
C ALA A 381 -8.23 0.42 -36.39
N THR A 382 -8.39 1.28 -37.39
CA THR A 382 -7.74 2.61 -37.47
C THR A 382 -8.19 3.57 -36.36
N SER A 383 -9.37 3.33 -35.79
CA SER A 383 -10.03 4.15 -34.79
C SER A 383 -10.74 3.27 -33.75
N GLY A 384 -10.83 3.75 -32.50
CA GLY A 384 -11.42 3.04 -31.37
C GLY A 384 -10.42 2.32 -30.48
N ASP A 385 -10.70 2.21 -29.18
CA ASP A 385 -9.91 1.38 -28.27
C ASP A 385 -10.16 -0.09 -28.57
N SER A 386 -9.09 -0.85 -28.87
CA SER A 386 -9.14 -2.32 -29.06
C SER A 386 -9.64 -3.05 -27.81
N ALA A 387 -9.84 -2.35 -26.69
CA ALA A 387 -10.16 -2.89 -25.38
C ALA A 387 -11.65 -3.25 -25.17
N VAL A 388 -12.53 -2.99 -26.13
CA VAL A 388 -13.96 -3.34 -26.02
C VAL A 388 -14.36 -4.29 -27.14
N ALA A 389 -13.81 -5.51 -27.11
CA ALA A 389 -14.46 -6.63 -27.79
C ALA A 389 -15.88 -6.75 -27.22
N ASP A 390 -16.89 -6.77 -28.08
CA ASP A 390 -18.26 -6.99 -27.63
C ASP A 390 -18.30 -8.33 -26.87
N PRO A 391 -18.90 -8.37 -25.67
CA PRO A 391 -19.04 -9.62 -24.94
C PRO A 391 -19.77 -10.63 -25.83
N PRO A 392 -19.34 -11.91 -25.86
CA PRO A 392 -19.96 -12.91 -26.71
C PRO A 392 -21.45 -13.01 -26.36
N GLY A 393 -22.30 -12.55 -27.28
CA GLY A 393 -23.74 -12.59 -27.15
C GLY A 393 -24.30 -13.99 -27.42
N PRO A 394 -25.56 -14.25 -27.06
CA PRO A 394 -26.26 -15.47 -27.47
C PRO A 394 -26.24 -15.63 -29.00
N ALA A 395 -26.03 -16.85 -29.50
CA ALA A 395 -25.98 -17.14 -30.94
C ALA A 395 -27.27 -16.74 -31.69
N ASP A 396 -28.42 -16.80 -31.01
CA ASP A 396 -29.74 -16.43 -31.55
C ASP A 396 -30.15 -14.99 -31.19
N GLY A 397 -29.23 -14.17 -30.67
CA GLY A 397 -29.48 -12.78 -30.33
C GLY A 397 -29.55 -11.85 -31.55
N PRO A 398 -30.01 -10.59 -31.38
CA PRO A 398 -29.85 -9.57 -32.41
C PRO A 398 -28.36 -9.40 -32.74
N ALA A 399 -28.06 -9.11 -34.01
CA ALA A 399 -26.70 -8.84 -34.43
C ALA A 399 -26.10 -7.70 -33.59
N PRO A 400 -24.83 -7.82 -33.14
CA PRO A 400 -24.21 -6.80 -32.32
C PRO A 400 -24.10 -5.47 -33.07
N ASP A 401 -24.21 -4.36 -32.35
CA ASP A 401 -24.15 -3.01 -32.95
C ASP A 401 -22.84 -2.73 -33.69
N SER A 402 -21.74 -3.45 -33.34
CA SER A 402 -20.47 -3.39 -34.08
C SER A 402 -20.54 -3.94 -35.51
N ALA A 403 -21.53 -4.80 -35.81
CA ALA A 403 -21.72 -5.39 -37.12
C ALA A 403 -22.67 -4.58 -38.02
N ASN A 404 -23.29 -3.51 -37.51
CA ASN A 404 -24.10 -2.61 -38.33
C ASN A 404 -23.19 -1.92 -39.37
N ARG A 405 -23.61 -1.85 -40.63
CA ARG A 405 -22.85 -1.24 -41.76
C ARG A 405 -23.66 -0.18 -42.52
N LEU A 406 -24.75 0.31 -41.92
CA LEU A 406 -25.65 1.27 -42.55
C LEU A 406 -25.06 2.70 -42.49
N TRP A 407 -25.15 3.45 -43.60
CA TRP A 407 -24.55 4.79 -43.70
C TRP A 407 -25.17 5.85 -42.79
N ASP A 408 -26.39 5.64 -42.29
CA ASP A 408 -27.08 6.54 -41.37
C ASP A 408 -26.74 6.28 -39.90
N ALA A 409 -25.98 5.22 -39.60
CA ALA A 409 -25.47 4.89 -38.29
C ALA A 409 -23.98 5.26 -38.18
N SER A 410 -23.56 5.71 -37.00
CA SER A 410 -22.14 5.92 -36.70
C SER A 410 -21.49 4.59 -36.28
N HIS A 411 -20.43 4.19 -36.95
CA HIS A 411 -19.68 2.98 -36.58
C HIS A 411 -18.66 3.28 -35.47
N ARG A 412 -18.46 2.37 -34.52
CA ARG A 412 -17.53 2.58 -33.38
C ARG A 412 -16.06 2.72 -33.80
N SER A 413 -15.68 2.05 -34.88
CA SER A 413 -14.32 2.04 -35.45
C SER A 413 -14.12 3.07 -36.57
N GLU A 414 -15.12 3.90 -36.90
CA GLU A 414 -14.95 4.87 -37.98
C GLU A 414 -14.08 6.05 -37.59
N LYS A 415 -13.36 6.59 -38.56
CA LYS A 415 -12.57 7.82 -38.43
C LYS A 415 -13.00 8.81 -39.49
N SER A 416 -13.33 10.04 -39.07
CA SER A 416 -13.58 11.14 -40.00
C SER A 416 -12.27 11.62 -40.61
N GLN A 417 -12.24 11.69 -41.94
CA GLN A 417 -11.09 12.08 -42.73
C GLN A 417 -11.49 13.09 -43.79
N VAL A 418 -10.55 13.94 -44.19
CA VAL A 418 -10.74 14.89 -45.28
C VAL A 418 -10.35 14.23 -46.60
N ILE A 419 -11.23 14.31 -47.60
CA ILE A 419 -11.01 13.85 -48.97
C ILE A 419 -11.10 15.03 -49.94
N ALA A 420 -10.33 15.00 -51.04
CA ALA A 420 -10.44 16.04 -52.06
C ALA A 420 -11.76 15.91 -52.83
N SER A 421 -12.25 17.03 -53.34
CA SER A 421 -13.48 17.12 -54.11
C SER A 421 -13.31 18.11 -55.25
N ALA A 422 -13.65 17.68 -56.47
CA ALA A 422 -13.65 18.53 -57.65
C ALA A 422 -15.10 18.71 -58.12
N ALA A 423 -15.69 19.86 -57.84
CA ALA A 423 -17.03 20.22 -58.33
C ALA A 423 -16.90 21.44 -59.25
N GLU A 424 -17.44 21.35 -60.46
CA GLU A 424 -17.54 22.47 -61.41
C GLU A 424 -16.20 23.20 -61.70
N GLY A 425 -15.09 22.45 -61.73
CA GLY A 425 -13.75 23.03 -61.98
C GLY A 425 -13.14 23.77 -60.78
N LYS A 426 -13.76 23.71 -59.60
CA LYS A 426 -13.21 24.23 -58.33
C LYS A 426 -12.75 23.08 -57.44
N GLN A 427 -11.53 23.20 -56.92
CA GLN A 427 -11.01 22.29 -55.89
C GLN A 427 -11.62 22.65 -54.53
N SER A 428 -12.12 21.63 -53.84
CA SER A 428 -12.77 21.72 -52.53
C SER A 428 -12.42 20.48 -51.71
N PHE A 429 -12.85 20.46 -50.45
CA PHE A 429 -12.67 19.32 -49.56
C PHE A 429 -14.02 18.84 -49.04
N GLN A 430 -14.16 17.53 -48.87
CA GLN A 430 -15.29 16.89 -48.21
C GLN A 430 -14.80 16.10 -47.01
N VAL A 431 -15.71 15.83 -46.07
CA VAL A 431 -15.43 14.95 -44.92
C VAL A 431 -16.11 13.62 -45.19
N VAL A 432 -15.38 12.53 -44.95
CA VAL A 432 -15.85 11.16 -45.08
C VAL A 432 -15.50 10.38 -43.81
N ASN A 433 -16.37 9.48 -43.41
CA ASN A 433 -16.07 8.49 -42.39
C ASN A 433 -15.55 7.23 -43.09
N MET A 434 -14.43 6.71 -42.60
CA MET A 434 -13.83 5.47 -43.08
C MET A 434 -13.65 4.47 -41.95
N ASP A 435 -13.87 3.19 -42.27
CA ASP A 435 -13.53 2.06 -41.42
C ASP A 435 -12.53 1.18 -42.16
N VAL A 436 -11.30 1.17 -41.67
CA VAL A 436 -10.17 0.42 -42.23
C VAL A 436 -9.55 -0.43 -41.13
N ARG A 437 -9.41 -1.72 -41.42
CA ARG A 437 -8.82 -2.72 -40.54
C ARG A 437 -7.50 -3.24 -41.10
N PHE A 438 -6.56 -3.43 -40.20
CA PHE A 438 -5.24 -3.99 -40.48
C PHE A 438 -5.13 -5.34 -39.77
N VAL A 439 -4.91 -6.38 -40.56
CA VAL A 439 -4.56 -7.71 -40.07
C VAL A 439 -3.05 -7.81 -40.06
N TYR A 440 -2.45 -7.98 -38.88
CA TYR A 440 -1.01 -7.97 -38.72
C TYR A 440 -0.52 -9.10 -37.81
N ARG A 441 0.77 -9.37 -37.86
CA ARG A 441 1.49 -10.21 -36.90
C ARG A 441 2.89 -9.66 -36.67
N ILE A 442 3.55 -10.12 -35.62
CA ILE A 442 5.00 -9.96 -35.50
C ILE A 442 5.66 -10.93 -36.49
N GLY A 443 6.62 -10.45 -37.29
CA GLY A 443 7.32 -11.25 -38.31
C GLY A 443 7.92 -12.54 -37.74
N LEU A 444 8.00 -13.61 -38.53
CA LEU A 444 8.33 -14.96 -38.03
C LEU A 444 9.82 -15.17 -37.71
N ASP A 445 10.67 -14.24 -38.12
CA ASP A 445 12.12 -14.29 -37.92
C ASP A 445 12.55 -13.70 -36.58
N ASP A 446 13.74 -14.11 -36.12
CA ASP A 446 14.28 -13.67 -34.83
C ASP A 446 14.58 -12.17 -34.81
N ALA A 447 14.93 -11.57 -35.96
CA ALA A 447 15.18 -10.14 -36.06
C ALA A 447 13.89 -9.33 -35.86
N ALA A 448 12.76 -9.77 -36.41
CA ALA A 448 11.46 -9.16 -36.14
C ALA A 448 11.05 -9.22 -34.66
N ALA A 449 11.32 -10.34 -33.97
CA ALA A 449 11.04 -10.46 -32.54
C ALA A 449 11.82 -9.43 -31.71
N LEU A 450 13.11 -9.26 -32.02
CA LEU A 450 13.97 -8.27 -31.38
C LEU A 450 13.51 -6.84 -31.70
N ALA A 451 13.24 -6.57 -32.97
CA ALA A 451 12.74 -5.28 -33.45
C ALA A 451 11.44 -4.88 -32.75
N ALA A 452 10.44 -5.77 -32.70
CA ALA A 452 9.16 -5.50 -32.05
C ALA A 452 9.30 -5.26 -30.54
N THR A 453 10.28 -5.90 -29.88
CA THR A 453 10.52 -5.76 -28.44
C THR A 453 11.24 -4.47 -28.07
N TYR A 454 12.22 -4.04 -28.89
CA TYR A 454 13.11 -2.92 -28.53
C TYR A 454 12.87 -1.63 -29.30
N ASN A 455 12.28 -1.69 -30.49
CA ASN A 455 12.02 -0.51 -31.32
C ASN A 455 10.60 0.03 -31.14
N SER A 456 9.70 -0.74 -30.52
CA SER A 456 8.34 -0.32 -30.23
C SER A 456 7.97 -0.59 -28.77
N ALA A 457 7.42 0.41 -28.09
CA ALA A 457 6.83 0.23 -26.76
C ALA A 457 5.40 -0.33 -26.82
N ASP A 458 4.67 -0.02 -27.91
CA ASP A 458 3.29 -0.41 -28.14
C ASP A 458 3.06 -0.56 -29.66
N VAL A 459 3.07 -1.81 -30.13
CA VAL A 459 2.90 -2.17 -31.53
C VAL A 459 1.54 -1.72 -32.09
N PRO A 460 0.39 -2.00 -31.45
CA PRO A 460 -0.91 -1.48 -31.88
C PRO A 460 -0.95 0.05 -32.04
N ALA A 461 -0.40 0.79 -31.07
CA ALA A 461 -0.38 2.25 -31.13
C ALA A 461 0.49 2.75 -32.29
N LEU A 462 1.65 2.11 -32.52
CA LEU A 462 2.54 2.41 -33.63
C LEU A 462 1.82 2.22 -34.97
N ILE A 463 1.23 1.05 -35.22
CA ILE A 463 0.50 0.75 -36.46
C ILE A 463 -0.62 1.77 -36.66
N ARG A 464 -1.41 2.09 -35.63
CA ARG A 464 -2.50 3.07 -35.72
C ARG A 464 -2.01 4.46 -36.13
N SER A 465 -0.90 4.91 -35.53
CA SER A 465 -0.32 6.22 -35.83
C SER A 465 0.23 6.29 -37.27
N THR A 466 0.91 5.24 -37.71
CA THR A 466 1.45 5.10 -39.07
C THR A 466 0.33 5.01 -40.10
N ALA A 467 -0.64 4.13 -39.87
CA ALA A 467 -1.83 4.00 -40.71
C ALA A 467 -2.59 5.32 -40.83
N SER A 468 -2.80 6.03 -39.72
CA SER A 468 -3.47 7.33 -39.75
C SER A 468 -2.71 8.34 -40.61
N ARG A 469 -1.37 8.37 -40.56
CA ARG A 469 -0.56 9.26 -41.39
C ARG A 469 -0.70 8.92 -42.87
N VAL A 470 -0.57 7.64 -43.22
CA VAL A 470 -0.72 7.14 -44.60
C VAL A 470 -2.11 7.46 -45.15
N LEU A 471 -3.16 7.14 -44.39
CA LEU A 471 -4.55 7.39 -44.79
C LEU A 471 -4.82 8.88 -45.01
N VAL A 472 -4.34 9.76 -44.13
CA VAL A 472 -4.51 11.21 -44.31
C VAL A 472 -3.87 11.68 -45.61
N HIS A 473 -2.65 11.22 -45.90
CA HIS A 473 -1.91 11.62 -47.09
C HIS A 473 -2.57 11.08 -48.37
N ASP A 474 -2.92 9.80 -48.40
CA ASP A 474 -3.50 9.18 -49.59
C ASP A 474 -4.88 9.77 -49.93
N PHE A 475 -5.76 9.95 -48.92
CA PHE A 475 -7.10 10.50 -49.12
C PHE A 475 -7.11 11.99 -49.50
N ALA A 476 -6.10 12.76 -49.09
CA ALA A 476 -5.97 14.14 -49.52
C ALA A 476 -5.76 14.28 -51.04
N SER A 477 -5.32 13.21 -51.72
CA SER A 477 -5.07 13.20 -53.17
C SER A 477 -6.18 12.58 -54.02
N ARG A 478 -7.17 11.94 -53.40
CA ARG A 478 -8.26 11.21 -54.08
C ARG A 478 -9.61 11.91 -53.94
N THR A 479 -10.55 11.60 -54.83
CA THR A 479 -11.94 12.08 -54.75
C THR A 479 -12.89 11.01 -54.23
N LEU A 480 -14.00 11.42 -53.61
CA LEU A 480 -15.02 10.52 -53.06
C LEU A 480 -15.52 9.50 -54.09
N ASP A 481 -15.85 9.93 -55.31
CA ASP A 481 -16.34 9.04 -56.36
C ASP A 481 -15.29 8.00 -56.78
N GLY A 482 -14.00 8.39 -56.79
CA GLY A 482 -12.90 7.47 -57.10
C GLY A 482 -12.72 6.39 -56.04
N VAL A 483 -12.96 6.73 -54.77
CA VAL A 483 -12.83 5.81 -53.63
C VAL A 483 -14.08 4.95 -53.43
N LEU A 484 -15.27 5.47 -53.72
CA LEU A 484 -16.53 4.72 -53.65
C LEU A 484 -16.70 3.73 -54.81
N GLY A 485 -16.06 3.98 -55.95
CA GLY A 485 -16.11 3.17 -57.16
C GLY A 485 -15.37 1.83 -57.11
N GLY A 486 -15.03 1.28 -58.29
CA GLY A 486 -14.52 -0.10 -58.46
C GLY A 486 -13.11 -0.41 -57.96
N GLU A 487 -12.41 0.55 -57.33
CA GLU A 487 -10.98 0.43 -56.99
C GLU A 487 -10.69 0.21 -55.50
N ARG A 488 -11.68 -0.17 -54.67
CA ARG A 488 -11.48 -0.36 -53.21
C ARG A 488 -10.42 -1.39 -52.86
N GLU A 489 -10.32 -2.46 -53.62
CA GLU A 489 -9.30 -3.50 -53.41
C GLU A 489 -7.89 -2.98 -53.71
N ALA A 490 -7.74 -2.23 -54.81
CA ALA A 490 -6.47 -1.58 -55.17
C ALA A 490 -6.06 -0.55 -54.09
N LEU A 491 -7.02 0.26 -53.62
CA LEU A 491 -6.81 1.21 -52.52
C LEU A 491 -6.32 0.51 -51.24
N ALA A 492 -6.96 -0.59 -50.85
CA ALA A 492 -6.58 -1.35 -49.67
C ALA A 492 -5.14 -1.91 -49.79
N GLN A 493 -4.78 -2.43 -50.96
CA GLN A 493 -3.43 -2.92 -51.24
C GLN A 493 -2.38 -1.79 -51.20
N ASP A 494 -2.69 -0.63 -51.78
CA ASP A 494 -1.80 0.53 -51.79
C ASP A 494 -1.56 1.06 -50.37
N ILE A 495 -2.62 1.21 -49.57
CA ILE A 495 -2.53 1.60 -48.16
C ILE A 495 -1.70 0.58 -47.38
N GLY A 496 -1.96 -0.72 -47.55
CA GLY A 496 -1.20 -1.78 -46.87
C GLY A 496 0.29 -1.73 -47.19
N LYS A 497 0.67 -1.55 -48.46
CA LYS A 497 2.07 -1.42 -48.88
C LYS A 497 2.73 -0.16 -48.30
N ALA A 498 2.04 0.98 -48.30
CA ALA A 498 2.56 2.21 -47.75
C ALA A 498 2.75 2.13 -46.22
N VAL A 499 1.80 1.53 -45.50
CA VAL A 499 1.93 1.28 -44.05
C VAL A 499 3.07 0.30 -43.76
N GLN A 500 3.20 -0.79 -44.53
CA GLN A 500 4.32 -1.72 -44.37
C GLN A 500 5.67 -1.03 -44.60
N ALA A 501 5.80 -0.23 -45.67
CA ALA A 501 7.03 0.48 -45.97
C ALA A 501 7.45 1.43 -44.83
N ASP A 502 6.50 2.17 -44.25
CA ASP A 502 6.75 3.02 -43.08
C ASP A 502 7.15 2.17 -41.84
N LEU A 503 6.49 1.04 -41.61
CA LEU A 503 6.80 0.13 -40.49
C LEU A 503 8.17 -0.55 -40.64
N ASP A 504 8.60 -0.80 -41.87
CA ASP A 504 9.92 -1.34 -42.21
C ASP A 504 11.02 -0.28 -42.00
N GLU A 505 10.77 0.97 -42.38
CA GLU A 505 11.67 2.11 -42.13
C GLU A 505 11.89 2.33 -40.63
N LEU A 506 10.84 2.15 -39.83
CA LEU A 506 10.89 2.22 -38.37
C LEU A 506 11.48 0.96 -37.71
N HIS A 507 11.84 -0.05 -38.50
CA HIS A 507 12.34 -1.35 -38.04
C HIS A 507 11.43 -1.93 -36.95
N SER A 508 10.13 -1.94 -37.19
CA SER A 508 9.13 -2.35 -36.19
C SER A 508 9.07 -3.87 -35.96
N GLY A 509 9.53 -4.68 -36.92
CA GLY A 509 9.37 -6.14 -36.87
C GLY A 509 7.94 -6.62 -37.08
N VAL A 510 7.05 -5.75 -37.58
CA VAL A 510 5.64 -6.06 -37.82
C VAL A 510 5.41 -6.35 -39.30
N GLU A 511 4.59 -7.36 -39.57
CA GLU A 511 4.15 -7.74 -40.91
C GLU A 511 2.63 -7.51 -41.03
N ILE A 512 2.23 -6.65 -41.98
CA ILE A 512 0.84 -6.44 -42.39
C ILE A 512 0.47 -7.55 -43.38
N LEU A 513 -0.45 -8.42 -42.94
CA LEU A 513 -0.95 -9.54 -43.74
C LEU A 513 -2.05 -9.12 -44.70
N ALA A 514 -2.94 -8.24 -44.24
CA ALA A 514 -4.03 -7.71 -45.05
C ALA A 514 -4.48 -6.34 -44.54
N THR A 515 -4.91 -5.50 -45.47
CA THR A 515 -5.66 -4.27 -45.18
C THR A 515 -7.06 -4.45 -45.74
N VAL A 516 -8.07 -4.19 -44.93
CA VAL A 516 -9.48 -4.34 -45.31
C VAL A 516 -10.16 -3.00 -45.14
N VAL A 517 -10.68 -2.46 -46.25
CA VAL A 517 -11.53 -1.27 -46.24
C VAL A 517 -12.97 -1.73 -46.10
N GLU A 518 -13.52 -1.64 -44.90
CA GLU A 518 -14.87 -2.14 -44.61
C GLU A 518 -15.95 -1.17 -45.10
N ALA A 519 -15.76 0.13 -44.84
CA ALA A 519 -16.73 1.14 -45.21
C ALA A 519 -16.06 2.49 -45.48
N ILE A 520 -16.56 3.21 -46.49
CA ILE A 520 -16.26 4.62 -46.74
C ILE A 520 -17.59 5.27 -47.10
N HIS A 521 -18.00 6.28 -46.33
CA HIS A 521 -19.27 6.96 -46.53
C HIS A 521 -19.22 8.40 -46.02
N PRO A 522 -20.12 9.28 -46.49
CA PRO A 522 -20.35 10.57 -45.85
C PRO A 522 -20.73 10.40 -44.37
N PRO A 523 -20.49 11.39 -43.50
CA PRO A 523 -20.94 11.36 -42.12
C PRO A 523 -22.44 11.07 -42.03
N ALA A 524 -22.87 10.34 -41.00
CA ALA A 524 -24.26 9.89 -40.84
C ALA A 524 -25.28 11.03 -41.00
N GLY A 525 -24.98 12.22 -40.44
CA GLY A 525 -25.84 13.41 -40.57
C GLY A 525 -26.00 13.96 -42.00
N ALA A 526 -25.10 13.61 -42.92
CA ALA A 526 -25.12 14.03 -44.33
C ALA A 526 -25.55 12.91 -45.30
N ALA A 527 -25.68 11.66 -44.83
CA ALA A 527 -25.99 10.51 -45.68
C ALA A 527 -27.29 10.68 -46.47
N ASN A 528 -28.37 11.14 -45.81
CA ASN A 528 -29.67 11.39 -46.46
C ASN A 528 -29.61 12.49 -47.53
N ALA A 529 -28.84 13.56 -47.26
CA ALA A 529 -28.64 14.62 -48.25
C ALA A 529 -27.87 14.11 -49.47
N TYR A 530 -26.84 13.29 -49.25
CA TYR A 530 -26.06 12.68 -50.33
C TYR A 530 -26.90 11.71 -51.16
N HIS A 531 -27.71 10.85 -50.53
CA HIS A 531 -28.69 10.00 -51.23
C HIS A 531 -29.67 10.83 -52.06
N GLY A 532 -30.13 11.97 -51.55
CA GLY A 532 -31.01 12.89 -52.28
C GLY A 532 -30.35 13.45 -53.54
N VAL A 533 -29.08 13.88 -53.45
CA VAL A 533 -28.32 14.37 -54.62
C VAL A 533 -28.13 13.26 -55.65
N GLN A 534 -27.75 12.05 -55.21
CA GLN A 534 -27.58 10.91 -56.12
C GLN A 534 -28.89 10.51 -56.79
N ALA A 535 -29.99 10.45 -56.04
CA ALA A 535 -31.32 10.16 -56.59
C ALA A 535 -31.74 11.22 -57.63
N ALA A 536 -31.47 12.50 -57.37
CA ALA A 536 -31.75 13.59 -58.31
C ALA A 536 -30.90 13.48 -59.59
N GLN A 537 -29.60 13.17 -59.47
CA GLN A 537 -28.72 12.97 -60.63
C GLN A 537 -29.15 11.76 -61.48
N ILE A 538 -29.43 10.62 -60.85
CA ILE A 538 -29.94 9.42 -61.53
C ILE A 538 -31.26 9.74 -62.24
N THR A 539 -32.16 10.45 -61.58
CA THR A 539 -33.45 10.86 -62.16
C THR A 539 -33.24 11.76 -63.38
N ALA A 540 -32.34 12.75 -63.29
CA ALA A 540 -32.01 13.63 -64.41
C ALA A 540 -31.42 12.85 -65.60
N GLN A 541 -30.48 11.93 -65.35
CA GLN A 541 -29.92 11.07 -66.39
C GLN A 541 -30.97 10.16 -67.02
N ALA A 542 -31.86 9.57 -66.21
CA ALA A 542 -32.96 8.73 -66.69
C ALA A 542 -33.91 9.53 -67.58
N LEU A 543 -34.25 10.77 -67.22
CA LEU A 543 -35.07 11.66 -68.04
C LEU A 543 -34.38 12.00 -69.37
N ILE A 544 -33.09 12.36 -69.34
CA ILE A 544 -32.32 12.64 -70.56
C ILE A 544 -32.27 11.41 -71.47
N ALA A 545 -31.99 10.24 -70.91
CA ALA A 545 -31.96 8.99 -71.67
C ALA A 545 -33.33 8.67 -72.28
N ARG A 546 -34.42 8.88 -71.53
CA ARG A 546 -35.79 8.68 -72.01
C ARG A 546 -36.15 9.61 -73.17
N GLU A 547 -35.88 10.91 -73.04
CA GLU A 547 -36.20 11.89 -74.09
C GLU A 547 -35.30 11.70 -75.32
N ARG A 548 -34.04 11.27 -75.15
CA ARG A 548 -33.19 10.80 -76.27
C ARG A 548 -33.78 9.59 -76.97
N GLY A 549 -34.31 8.62 -76.21
CA GLY A 549 -35.01 7.45 -76.76
C GLY A 549 -36.22 7.85 -77.61
N LYS A 550 -37.09 8.71 -77.08
CA LYS A 550 -38.27 9.23 -77.83
C LYS A 550 -37.88 10.00 -79.08
N ALA A 551 -36.86 10.86 -79.00
CA ALA A 551 -36.38 11.62 -80.15
C ALA A 551 -35.84 10.69 -81.25
N ALA A 552 -35.17 9.59 -80.89
CA ALA A 552 -34.72 8.58 -81.84
C ALA A 552 -35.90 7.82 -82.48
N GLU A 553 -36.94 7.51 -81.70
CA GLU A 553 -38.17 6.87 -82.19
C GLU A 553 -38.92 7.76 -83.19
N GLN A 554 -39.17 9.02 -82.85
CA GLN A 554 -39.79 10.00 -83.75
C GLN A 554 -38.95 10.25 -85.01
N GLY A 555 -37.63 10.25 -84.88
CA GLY A 555 -36.72 10.37 -86.02
C GLY A 555 -36.78 9.19 -86.98
N ASN A 556 -37.05 7.98 -86.47
CA ASN A 556 -37.28 6.79 -87.29
C ASN A 556 -38.67 6.85 -87.97
N GLU A 557 -39.71 7.26 -87.24
CA GLU A 557 -41.06 7.41 -87.80
C GLU A 557 -41.12 8.47 -88.92
N ALA A 558 -40.39 9.59 -88.80
CA ALA A 558 -40.35 10.63 -89.82
C ALA A 558 -39.53 10.24 -91.08
N ARG A 559 -38.78 9.13 -91.04
CA ARG A 559 -38.00 8.60 -92.17
C ARG A 559 -38.71 7.46 -92.92
N LEU A 560 -39.77 6.90 -92.34
CA LEU A 560 -40.72 5.99 -92.98
C LEU A 560 -41.78 6.79 -93.73
#